data_AF-A0A4Q1TEZ5-F1
#
_entry.id   AF-A0A4Q1TEZ5-F1
#
_cell.length_a   1.000
_cell.length_b   1.000
_cell.length_c   1.000
_cell.angle_alpha   90.00
_cell.angle_beta   90.00
_cell.angle_gamma   90.00
#
_symmetry.space_group_name_H-M   'P 1'
#
loop_
_entity.id
_entity.type
_entity.pdbx_description
1 polymer ?
#
loop_
_entity_poly.entity_id
_entity_poly.type
_entity_poly.pdbx_seq_one_letter_code
_entity_poly.pdbx_strand_id
1 'polypeptide(L)'
;MQKKPTAWQTKWPERISYGLSDAADNLVFQVMTTYLLYFYTDIYGLSAGAVALLFLVARVADVFESPVVGLMIDHTHSRFGKSRPFFLWYALPYAIFAVLTFVTPNWSANGKLLWAYATYLILGFLYTAVNLPITSVLPTLTQNQQELTLLGVIRQFFGSSVQI
;
A
#
# COMPACT_ATOMS: atom_id res chain seq x y z
N MET A 1 -29.52 3.76 30.50
CA MET A 1 -30.11 2.86 29.49
C MET A 1 -28.99 2.36 28.58
N GLN A 2 -28.46 1.16 28.82
CA GLN A 2 -27.43 0.54 27.99
C GLN A 2 -28.05 0.12 26.65
N LYS A 3 -27.59 0.69 25.53
CA LYS A 3 -28.00 0.25 24.19
C LYS A 3 -27.61 -1.23 24.05
N LYS A 4 -28.58 -2.09 23.70
CA LYS A 4 -28.35 -3.50 23.35
C LYS A 4 -27.16 -3.59 22.37
N PRO A 5 -26.23 -4.56 22.53
CA PRO A 5 -25.15 -4.72 21.57
C PRO A 5 -25.78 -5.00 20.21
N THR A 6 -25.66 -4.06 19.28
CA THR A 6 -26.12 -4.21 17.92
C THR A 6 -25.46 -5.46 17.33
N ALA A 7 -26.27 -6.34 16.75
CA ALA A 7 -25.80 -7.54 16.06
C ALA A 7 -24.64 -7.19 15.13
N TRP A 8 -23.58 -8.00 15.16
CA TRP A 8 -22.38 -7.85 14.35
C TRP A 8 -22.73 -7.48 12.90
N GLN A 9 -22.22 -6.33 12.44
CA GLN A 9 -22.59 -5.79 11.14
C GLN A 9 -21.73 -6.37 10.01
N THR A 10 -20.51 -6.80 10.31
CA THR A 10 -19.56 -7.36 9.33
C THR A 10 -19.52 -8.89 9.38
N LYS A 11 -19.50 -9.53 8.20
CA LYS A 11 -19.40 -10.99 8.08
C LYS A 11 -17.94 -11.42 8.23
N TRP A 12 -17.68 -12.61 8.78
CA TRP A 12 -16.32 -13.18 8.91
C TRP A 12 -15.44 -13.10 7.64
N PRO A 13 -15.95 -13.36 6.42
CA PRO A 13 -15.16 -13.22 5.20
C PRO A 13 -14.69 -11.79 4.94
N GLU A 14 -15.47 -10.78 5.31
CA GLU A 14 -15.08 -9.36 5.16
C GLU A 14 -13.95 -9.01 6.12
N ARG A 15 -13.99 -9.55 7.35
CA ARG A 15 -12.94 -9.35 8.36
C ARG A 15 -11.61 -9.98 7.94
N ILE A 16 -11.67 -11.20 7.41
CA ILE A 16 -10.48 -11.91 6.91
C ILE A 16 -9.92 -11.22 5.67
N SER A 17 -10.78 -10.82 4.72
CA SER A 17 -10.33 -10.11 3.50
C SER A 17 -9.66 -8.77 3.84
N TYR A 18 -10.19 -8.06 4.85
CA TYR A 18 -9.59 -6.81 5.33
C TYR A 18 -8.20 -7.03 5.96
N GLY A 19 -8.05 -8.05 6.82
CA GLY A 19 -6.75 -8.43 7.37
C GLY A 19 -5.75 -8.91 6.31
N LEU A 20 -6.21 -9.69 5.33
CA LEU A 20 -5.39 -10.18 4.23
C LEU A 20 -4.90 -9.06 3.31
N SER A 21 -5.72 -8.03 3.11
CA SER A 21 -5.32 -6.84 2.33
C SER A 21 -4.16 -6.11 3.00
N ASP A 22 -4.21 -5.94 4.32
CA ASP A 22 -3.12 -5.33 5.08
C ASP A 22 -1.86 -6.22 5.13
N ALA A 23 -2.02 -7.55 5.21
CA ALA A 23 -0.91 -8.49 5.10
C ALA A 23 -0.20 -8.38 3.74
N ALA A 24 -0.96 -8.29 2.64
CA ALA A 24 -0.41 -8.15 1.30
C ALA A 24 0.36 -6.83 1.13
N ASP A 25 -0.20 -5.71 1.62
CA ASP A 25 0.48 -4.41 1.59
C ASP A 25 1.79 -4.44 2.40
N ASN A 26 1.76 -4.99 3.61
CA ASN A 26 2.93 -5.12 4.47
C ASN A 26 4.01 -6.02 3.85
N LEU A 27 3.62 -7.10 3.16
CA LEU A 27 4.56 -7.98 2.45
C LEU A 27 5.36 -7.20 1.42
N VAL A 28 4.67 -6.45 0.56
CA VAL A 28 5.33 -5.68 -0.51
C VAL A 28 6.20 -4.59 0.10
N PHE A 29 5.74 -3.90 1.14
CA PHE A 29 6.53 -2.91 1.86
C PHE A 29 7.82 -3.50 2.45
N GLN A 30 7.75 -4.71 3.03
CA GLN A 30 8.92 -5.40 3.58
C GLN A 30 9.93 -5.77 2.50
N VAL A 31 9.46 -6.32 1.37
CA VAL A 31 10.30 -6.65 0.21
C VAL A 31 10.96 -5.39 -0.34
N MET A 32 10.20 -4.30 -0.49
CA MET A 32 10.71 -3.01 -0.97
C MET A 32 11.77 -2.43 -0.04
N THR A 33 11.64 -2.60 1.28
CA THR A 33 12.59 -2.03 2.24
C THR A 33 13.85 -2.87 2.40
N THR A 34 13.72 -4.20 2.32
CA THR A 34 14.80 -5.12 2.69
C THR A 34 15.53 -5.69 1.47
N TYR A 35 14.81 -5.99 0.40
CA TYR A 35 15.35 -6.67 -0.78
C TYR A 35 15.68 -5.72 -1.93
N LEU A 36 14.96 -4.61 -2.07
CA LEU A 36 15.11 -3.72 -3.22
C LEU A 36 16.50 -3.08 -3.33
N LEU A 37 17.12 -2.73 -2.20
CA LEU A 37 18.47 -2.19 -2.18
C LEU A 37 19.45 -3.19 -2.80
N TYR A 38 19.45 -4.43 -2.30
CA TYR A 38 20.26 -5.53 -2.80
C TYR A 38 19.99 -5.81 -4.29
N PHE A 39 18.72 -5.82 -4.70
CA PHE A 39 18.36 -6.02 -6.10
C PHE A 39 18.96 -4.92 -7.00
N TYR A 40 18.87 -3.66 -6.61
CA TYR A 40 19.41 -2.57 -7.43
C TYR A 40 20.93 -2.50 -7.43
N THR A 41 21.59 -2.83 -6.33
CA THR A 41 23.06 -2.80 -6.24
C THR A 41 23.70 -4.04 -6.88
N ASP A 42 23.28 -5.23 -6.48
CA ASP A 42 24.00 -6.48 -6.78
C ASP A 42 23.48 -7.18 -8.03
N ILE A 43 22.18 -7.07 -8.35
CA ILE A 43 21.59 -7.70 -9.53
C ILE A 43 21.53 -6.73 -10.70
N TYR A 44 21.02 -5.51 -10.47
CA TYR A 44 20.83 -4.53 -11.54
C TYR A 44 22.11 -3.74 -11.88
N GLY A 45 23.06 -3.71 -10.94
CA GLY A 45 24.39 -3.12 -11.10
C GLY A 45 24.42 -1.60 -10.99
N LEU A 46 23.47 -1.00 -10.26
CA LEU A 46 23.47 0.44 -9.98
C LEU A 46 24.42 0.75 -8.81
N SER A 47 25.00 1.95 -8.80
CA SER A 47 25.83 2.38 -7.68
C SER A 47 24.98 2.60 -6.42
N ALA A 48 25.48 2.18 -5.26
CA ALA A 48 24.77 2.33 -4.00
C ALA A 48 24.38 3.79 -3.70
N GLY A 49 25.23 4.76 -4.09
CA GLY A 49 24.93 6.18 -3.94
C GLY A 49 23.73 6.64 -4.78
N ALA A 50 23.58 6.11 -6.00
CA ALA A 50 22.46 6.46 -6.86
C ALA A 50 21.14 5.83 -6.36
N VAL A 51 21.19 4.63 -5.79
CA VAL A 51 20.04 3.96 -5.16
C VAL A 51 19.65 4.66 -3.85
N ALA A 52 20.61 5.08 -3.04
CA ALA A 52 20.33 5.86 -1.83
C ALA A 52 19.64 7.20 -2.16
N LEU A 53 20.08 7.88 -3.22
CA LEU A 53 19.42 9.09 -3.71
C LEU A 53 17.99 8.79 -4.20
N LEU A 54 17.79 7.67 -4.88
CA LEU A 54 16.47 7.24 -5.34
C LEU A 54 15.51 7.07 -4.14
N PHE A 55 15.95 6.40 -3.08
CA PHE A 55 15.15 6.26 -1.87
C PHE A 55 14.87 7.60 -1.19
N LEU A 56 15.85 8.51 -1.16
CA LEU A 56 15.64 9.85 -0.63
C LEU A 56 14.58 10.61 -1.43
N VAL A 57 14.66 10.60 -2.75
CA VAL A 57 13.68 11.24 -3.64
C VAL A 57 12.30 10.63 -3.46
N ALA A 58 12.21 9.30 -3.34
CA ALA A 58 10.94 8.63 -3.09
C ALA A 58 10.31 9.02 -1.75
N ARG A 59 11.10 9.22 -0.69
CA ARG A 59 10.58 9.71 0.60
C ARG A 59 10.04 11.12 0.49
N VAL A 60 10.71 11.99 -0.27
CA VAL A 60 10.22 13.35 -0.52
C VAL A 60 8.93 13.29 -1.33
N ALA A 61 8.86 12.46 -2.37
CA ALA A 61 7.66 12.26 -3.18
C ALA A 61 6.48 11.78 -2.33
N ASP A 62 6.67 10.78 -1.47
CA ASP A 62 5.63 10.23 -0.59
C ASP A 62 4.96 11.29 0.32
N VAL A 63 5.77 12.26 0.81
CA VAL A 63 5.27 13.40 1.59
C VAL A 63 4.30 14.28 0.79
N PHE A 64 4.51 14.44 -0.52
CA PHE A 64 3.61 15.19 -1.40
C PHE A 64 2.44 14.35 -1.91
N GLU A 65 2.66 13.08 -2.17
CA GLU A 65 1.65 12.15 -2.68
C GLU A 65 0.55 11.89 -1.64
N SER A 66 0.91 11.82 -0.36
CA SER A 66 -0.04 11.58 0.74
C SER A 66 -1.21 12.60 0.78
N PRO A 67 -0.97 13.93 0.77
CA PRO A 67 -2.04 14.93 0.62
C PRO A 67 -2.83 14.83 -0.69
N VAL A 68 -2.15 14.57 -1.82
CA VAL A 68 -2.79 14.48 -3.14
C VAL A 68 -3.80 13.34 -3.17
N VAL A 69 -3.38 12.16 -2.73
CA VAL A 69 -4.24 10.98 -2.61
C VAL A 69 -5.37 11.23 -1.60
N GLY A 70 -5.08 11.88 -0.47
CA GLY A 70 -6.11 12.27 0.50
C GLY A 70 -7.22 13.12 -0.12
N LEU A 71 -6.86 14.17 -0.86
CA LEU A 71 -7.81 15.03 -1.57
C LEU A 71 -8.58 14.26 -2.67
N MET A 72 -7.91 13.35 -3.40
CA MET A 72 -8.56 12.50 -4.40
C MET A 72 -9.62 11.59 -3.76
N ILE A 73 -9.33 10.99 -2.60
CA ILE A 73 -10.28 10.15 -1.85
C ILE A 73 -11.47 10.99 -1.37
N ASP A 74 -11.21 12.18 -0.81
CA ASP A 74 -12.24 13.07 -0.29
C ASP A 74 -13.22 13.54 -1.38
N HIS A 75 -12.70 13.83 -2.58
CA HIS A 75 -13.50 14.26 -3.73
C HIS A 75 -14.22 13.12 -4.46
N THR A 76 -13.88 11.86 -4.19
CA THR A 76 -14.46 10.71 -4.90
C THR A 76 -15.86 10.37 -4.35
N HIS A 77 -16.88 10.78 -5.10
CA HIS A 77 -18.28 10.44 -4.84
C HIS A 77 -18.72 9.28 -5.75
N SER A 78 -18.33 8.06 -5.42
CA SER A 78 -18.75 6.88 -6.19
C SER A 78 -20.02 6.24 -5.62
N ARG A 79 -20.79 5.61 -6.51
CA ARG A 79 -22.01 4.83 -6.19
C ARG A 79 -21.75 3.62 -5.28
N PHE A 80 -20.50 3.18 -5.16
CA PHE A 80 -20.05 2.05 -4.33
C PHE A 80 -19.36 2.49 -3.02
N GLY A 81 -19.42 3.78 -2.69
CA GLY A 81 -18.73 4.39 -1.55
C GLY A 81 -17.43 5.08 -1.94
N LYS A 82 -16.82 5.79 -0.99
CA LYS A 82 -15.63 6.63 -1.22
C LYS A 82 -14.35 5.84 -1.51
N SER A 83 -14.15 4.72 -0.80
CA SER A 83 -12.84 4.04 -0.76
C SER A 83 -12.75 2.70 -1.50
N ARG A 84 -13.90 2.05 -1.75
CA ARG A 84 -13.94 0.75 -2.48
C ARG A 84 -13.42 0.84 -3.93
N PRO A 85 -13.69 1.91 -4.71
CA PRO A 85 -13.14 2.04 -6.05
C PRO A 85 -11.61 2.13 -6.03
N PHE A 86 -11.01 2.85 -5.07
CA PHE A 86 -9.57 2.99 -5.01
C PHE A 86 -8.88 1.63 -4.86
N PHE A 87 -9.38 0.80 -3.94
CA PHE A 87 -8.81 -0.53 -3.74
C PHE A 87 -8.86 -1.39 -5.01
N LEU A 88 -10.01 -1.47 -5.69
CA LEU A 88 -10.16 -2.29 -6.90
C LEU A 88 -9.40 -1.75 -8.12
N TRP A 89 -9.41 -0.43 -8.32
CA TRP A 89 -8.81 0.20 -9.49
C TRP A 89 -7.29 0.35 -9.37
N TYR A 90 -6.76 0.58 -8.16
CA TYR A 90 -5.32 0.75 -7.95
C TYR A 90 -4.59 -0.55 -7.55
N ALA A 91 -5.27 -1.58 -7.05
CA ALA A 91 -4.62 -2.87 -6.74
C ALA A 91 -4.01 -3.54 -7.98
N LEU A 92 -4.68 -3.47 -9.14
CA LEU A 92 -4.18 -4.09 -10.36
C LEU A 92 -2.96 -3.36 -10.95
N PRO A 93 -2.96 -2.02 -11.12
CA PRO A 93 -1.76 -1.26 -11.41
C PRO A 93 -0.65 -1.49 -10.39
N TYR A 94 -0.98 -1.55 -9.10
CA TYR A 94 0.01 -1.77 -8.04
C TYR A 94 0.75 -3.10 -8.20
N ALA A 95 0.02 -4.19 -8.43
CA ALA A 95 0.62 -5.50 -8.69
C ALA A 95 1.51 -5.50 -9.96
N ILE A 96 1.06 -4.83 -11.02
CA ILE A 96 1.83 -4.70 -12.26
C ILE A 96 3.14 -3.95 -12.00
N PHE A 97 3.09 -2.79 -11.35
CA PHE A 97 4.27 -1.99 -11.05
C PHE A 97 5.22 -2.65 -10.05
N ALA A 98 4.69 -3.45 -9.12
CA ALA A 98 5.51 -4.26 -8.22
C ALA A 98 6.36 -5.26 -9.02
N VAL A 99 5.78 -5.91 -10.03
CA VAL A 99 6.53 -6.80 -10.94
C VAL A 99 7.49 -6.01 -11.83
N LEU A 100 7.05 -4.88 -12.42
CA LEU A 100 7.88 -4.06 -13.31
C LEU A 100 9.13 -3.50 -12.61
N THR A 101 9.05 -3.24 -11.31
CA THR A 101 10.19 -2.78 -10.50
C THR A 101 11.31 -3.82 -10.46
N PHE A 102 10.98 -5.11 -10.59
CA PHE A 102 11.93 -6.21 -10.70
C PHE A 102 12.26 -6.62 -12.13
N VAL A 103 11.61 -6.01 -13.14
CA VAL A 103 11.95 -6.25 -14.55
C VAL A 103 13.15 -5.39 -14.92
N THR A 104 14.17 -6.04 -15.48
CA THR A 104 15.46 -5.45 -15.80
C THR A 104 15.65 -5.25 -17.31
N PRO A 105 15.16 -4.14 -17.90
CA PRO A 105 15.47 -3.84 -19.30
C PRO A 105 16.98 -3.65 -19.50
N ASN A 106 17.53 -4.30 -20.53
CA ASN A 106 18.95 -4.22 -20.90
C ASN A 106 19.28 -2.88 -21.59
N TRP A 107 19.13 -1.77 -20.87
CA TRP A 107 19.45 -0.43 -21.35
C TRP A 107 20.84 0.03 -20.88
N SER A 108 21.30 1.17 -21.40
CA SER A 108 22.51 1.85 -20.91
C SER A 108 22.37 2.21 -19.42
N ALA A 109 23.49 2.48 -18.73
CA ALA A 109 23.50 2.77 -17.29
C ALA A 109 22.50 3.88 -16.89
N ASN A 110 22.41 4.95 -17.69
CA ASN A 110 21.46 6.04 -17.47
C ASN A 110 20.00 5.60 -17.71
N GLY A 111 19.76 4.73 -18.70
CA GLY A 111 18.43 4.18 -18.96
C GLY A 111 17.94 3.27 -17.83
N LYS A 112 18.84 2.45 -17.26
CA LYS A 112 18.54 1.62 -16.09
C LYS A 112 18.14 2.46 -14.88
N LEU A 113 18.89 3.54 -14.63
CA LEU A 113 18.60 4.47 -13.54
C LEU A 113 17.22 5.11 -13.72
N LEU A 114 16.94 5.68 -14.90
CA LEU A 114 15.67 6.34 -15.19
C LEU A 114 14.48 5.37 -15.03
N TRP A 115 14.65 4.12 -15.49
CA TRP A 115 13.65 3.08 -15.31
C TRP A 115 13.37 2.80 -13.83
N ALA A 116 14.43 2.58 -13.03
CA ALA A 116 14.30 2.32 -11.59
C ALA A 116 13.60 3.47 -10.85
N TYR A 117 13.91 4.72 -11.20
CA TYR A 117 13.23 5.89 -10.63
C TYR A 117 11.75 5.90 -11.01
N ALA A 118 11.42 5.73 -12.30
CA ALA A 118 10.05 5.77 -12.76
C ALA A 118 9.19 4.67 -12.13
N THR A 119 9.65 3.41 -12.16
CA THR A 119 8.87 2.29 -11.62
C THR A 119 8.70 2.39 -10.12
N TYR A 120 9.76 2.78 -9.38
CA TYR A 120 9.69 2.86 -7.92
C TYR A 120 8.85 4.03 -7.43
N LEU A 121 8.93 5.20 -8.06
CA LEU A 121 8.08 6.35 -7.69
C LEU A 121 6.61 6.06 -7.98
N ILE A 122 6.29 5.46 -9.14
CA ILE A 122 4.91 5.07 -9.46
C ILE A 122 4.41 4.00 -8.48
N LEU A 123 5.27 3.03 -8.12
CA LEU A 123 4.92 2.02 -7.14
C LEU A 123 4.63 2.64 -5.76
N GLY A 124 5.43 3.62 -5.32
CA GLY A 124 5.20 4.38 -4.09
C GLY A 124 3.85 5.10 -4.09
N PHE A 125 3.54 5.81 -5.18
CA PHE A 125 2.24 6.47 -5.33
C PHE A 125 1.07 5.49 -5.26
N LEU A 126 1.19 4.35 -5.97
CA LEU A 126 0.15 3.32 -5.98
C LEU A 126 -0.01 2.66 -4.61
N TYR A 127 1.07 2.43 -3.88
CA TYR A 127 1.05 1.95 -2.50
C TYR A 127 0.25 2.91 -1.61
N THR A 128 0.56 4.20 -1.64
CA THR A 128 -0.15 5.22 -0.86
C THR A 128 -1.62 5.34 -1.27
N ALA A 129 -1.92 5.22 -2.57
CA ALA A 129 -3.28 5.20 -3.12
C ALA A 129 -4.12 3.99 -2.68
N VAL A 130 -3.50 2.85 -2.36
CA VAL A 130 -4.19 1.64 -1.87
C VAL A 130 -4.28 1.64 -0.34
N ASN A 131 -3.22 2.04 0.35
CA ASN A 131 -3.11 1.92 1.80
C ASN A 131 -3.95 2.96 2.57
N LEU A 132 -3.98 4.22 2.10
CA LEU A 132 -4.76 5.29 2.72
C LEU A 132 -6.27 4.97 2.78
N PRO A 133 -6.93 4.53 1.69
CA PRO A 133 -8.34 4.14 1.73
C PRO A 133 -8.63 2.96 2.66
N ILE A 134 -7.75 1.94 2.73
CA ILE A 134 -7.94 0.79 3.63
C ILE A 134 -8.02 1.27 5.08
N THR A 135 -7.13 2.19 5.45
CA THR A 135 -7.07 2.74 6.80
C THR A 135 -8.23 3.70 7.11
N SER A 136 -8.68 4.50 6.14
CA SER A 136 -9.79 5.43 6.33
C SER A 136 -11.17 4.76 6.35
N VAL A 137 -11.32 3.58 5.75
CA VAL A 137 -12.59 2.83 5.75
C VAL A 137 -12.91 2.21 7.09
N LEU A 138 -11.90 1.82 7.87
CA LEU A 138 -12.06 1.11 9.14
C LEU A 138 -13.13 1.73 10.08
N PRO A 139 -13.08 3.04 10.41
CA PRO A 139 -14.09 3.67 11.26
C PRO A 139 -15.49 3.75 10.63
N THR A 140 -15.60 3.58 9.31
CA THR A 140 -16.87 3.63 8.57
C THR A 140 -17.56 2.26 8.51
N LEU A 141 -16.85 1.16 8.81
CA LEU A 141 -17.37 -0.21 8.69
C LEU A 141 -18.37 -0.62 9.77
N THR A 142 -18.28 -0.06 10.98
CA THR A 142 -19.18 -0.40 12.09
C THR A 142 -19.23 0.73 13.11
N GLN A 143 -20.40 0.96 13.70
CA GLN A 143 -20.56 1.91 14.81
C GLN A 143 -20.29 1.27 16.18
N ASN A 144 -19.97 -0.03 16.21
CA ASN A 144 -19.66 -0.74 17.45
C ASN A 144 -18.16 -0.66 17.78
N GLN A 145 -17.81 0.02 18.88
CA GLN A 145 -16.44 0.18 19.35
C GLN A 145 -15.71 -1.16 19.54
N GLN A 146 -16.40 -2.20 20.02
CA GLN A 146 -15.79 -3.52 20.22
C GLN A 146 -15.45 -4.21 18.89
N GLU A 147 -16.28 -4.03 17.87
CA GLU A 147 -16.05 -4.57 16.52
C GLU A 147 -14.92 -3.81 15.80
N LEU A 148 -14.82 -2.48 15.99
CA LEU A 148 -13.67 -1.69 15.52
C LEU A 148 -12.35 -2.16 16.12
N THR A 149 -12.30 -2.36 17.45
CA THR A 149 -11.09 -2.89 18.11
C THR A 149 -10.73 -4.27 17.58
N LEU A 150 -11.72 -5.16 17.42
CA LEU A 150 -11.48 -6.50 16.88
C LEU A 150 -10.93 -6.46 15.43
N LEU A 151 -11.50 -5.62 14.57
CA LEU A 151 -11.02 -5.44 13.19
C LEU A 151 -9.60 -4.86 13.15
N GLY A 152 -9.29 -3.90 14.02
CA GLY A 152 -7.94 -3.36 14.17
C GLY A 152 -6.94 -4.41 14.63
N VAL A 153 -7.32 -5.26 15.59
CA VAL A 153 -6.47 -6.37 16.06
C VAL A 153 -6.28 -7.42 14.97
N ILE A 154 -7.33 -7.81 14.25
CA ILE A 154 -7.23 -8.74 13.11
C ILE A 154 -6.27 -8.17 12.07
N ARG A 155 -6.44 -6.91 11.69
CA ARG A 155 -5.55 -6.23 10.74
C ARG A 155 -4.10 -6.28 11.21
N GLN A 156 -3.82 -5.81 12.43
CA GLN A 156 -2.46 -5.76 12.97
C GLN A 156 -1.83 -7.15 13.08
N PHE A 157 -2.60 -8.16 13.48
CA PHE A 157 -2.11 -9.53 13.58
C PHE A 157 -1.67 -10.07 12.21
N PHE A 158 -2.52 -9.91 11.20
CA PHE A 158 -2.19 -10.33 9.83
C PHE A 158 -0.99 -9.55 9.27
N GLY A 159 -0.93 -8.23 9.46
CA GLY A 159 0.21 -7.41 9.05
C GLY A 159 1.53 -7.84 9.71
N SER A 160 1.52 -8.06 11.04
CA SER A 160 2.71 -8.50 11.78
C SER A 160 3.11 -9.94 11.50
N SER A 161 2.17 -10.83 11.15
CA SER A 161 2.48 -12.23 10.82
C SER A 161 3.37 -12.39 9.58
N VAL A 162 3.35 -11.40 8.69
CA VAL A 162 4.16 -11.36 7.47
C VAL A 162 5.60 -10.87 7.74
N GLN A 163 5.83 -10.24 8.89
CA GLN A 163 7.11 -9.64 9.25
C GLN A 163 8.04 -10.58 10.05
N ILE A 164 7.59 -11.78 10.37
CA ILE A 164 8.32 -12.82 11.12
C ILE A 164 8.89 -13.85 10.14
#